data_AF-A0A351HXJ4-F1
#
_entry.id   AF-A0A351HXJ4-F1
#
_cell.length_a   1.000
_cell.length_b   1.000
_cell.length_c   1.000
_cell.angle_alpha   90.00
_cell.angle_beta   90.00
_cell.angle_gamma   90.00
#
_symmetry.space_group_name_H-M   'P 1'
#
loop_
_entity.id
_entity.type
_entity.pdbx_description
1 polymer ?
#
loop_
_entity_poly.entity_id
_entity_poly.type
_entity_poly.pdbx_seq_one_letter_code
_entity_poly.pdbx_strand_id
1 'polypeptide(L)'
;MALSQNFYLENRRKMAEQLENNSLAILFSGREIAMTEDASYPFFANNNFYYLTGIREPEVVLVAIKDHHGDLSWKLFIEEADPLKEKWVGKKITCEA
;
A
#
# COMPACT_ATOMS: atom_id res chain seq x y z
N MET A 1 -17.34 -0.43 8.86
CA MET A 1 -17.41 -1.89 8.64
C MET A 1 -16.02 -2.33 8.18
N ALA A 2 -15.35 -3.21 8.90
CA ALA A 2 -14.04 -3.71 8.51
C ALA A 2 -14.21 -4.79 7.43
N LEU A 3 -13.46 -4.70 6.33
CA LEU A 3 -13.43 -5.73 5.29
C LEU A 3 -12.55 -6.90 5.77
N SER A 4 -12.89 -8.12 5.37
CA SER A 4 -12.13 -9.32 5.77
C SER A 4 -10.79 -9.39 5.03
N GLN A 5 -9.79 -10.06 5.62
CA GLN A 5 -8.51 -10.30 4.93
C GLN A 5 -8.71 -11.06 3.60
N ASN A 6 -9.67 -11.98 3.56
CA ASN A 6 -10.01 -12.74 2.35
C ASN A 6 -10.46 -11.86 1.20
N PHE A 7 -11.20 -10.78 1.49
CA PHE A 7 -11.64 -9.82 0.47
C PHE A 7 -10.44 -9.23 -0.30
N TYR A 8 -9.41 -8.79 0.42
CA TYR A 8 -8.20 -8.22 -0.18
C TYR A 8 -7.41 -9.27 -0.97
N LEU A 9 -7.30 -10.50 -0.44
CA LEU A 9 -6.62 -11.62 -1.11
C LEU A 9 -7.29 -11.98 -2.44
N GLU A 10 -8.61 -12.09 -2.46
CA GLU A 10 -9.36 -12.41 -3.67
C GLU A 10 -9.23 -11.32 -4.74
N ASN A 11 -9.30 -10.05 -4.35
CA ASN A 11 -9.15 -8.93 -5.28
C ASN A 11 -7.74 -8.86 -5.87
N ARG A 12 -6.71 -9.11 -5.06
CA ARG A 12 -5.33 -9.24 -5.52
C ARG A 12 -5.16 -10.38 -6.53
N ARG A 13 -5.80 -11.53 -6.29
CA ARG A 13 -5.78 -12.66 -7.24
C ARG A 13 -6.43 -12.29 -8.57
N LYS A 14 -7.63 -11.69 -8.53
CA LYS A 14 -8.34 -11.24 -9.74
C LYS A 14 -7.53 -10.24 -10.56
N MET A 15 -6.85 -9.30 -9.89
CA MET A 15 -5.97 -8.34 -10.55
C MET A 15 -4.76 -9.03 -11.20
N ALA A 16 -4.16 -10.00 -10.52
CA ALA A 16 -3.01 -10.75 -11.05
C ALA A 16 -3.36 -11.69 -12.23
N GLU A 17 -4.59 -12.19 -12.28
CA GLU A 17 -5.11 -12.96 -13.43
C GLU A 17 -5.14 -12.10 -14.71
N GLN A 18 -5.32 -10.78 -14.58
CA GLN A 18 -5.33 -9.83 -15.71
C GLN A 18 -3.94 -9.37 -16.14
N LEU A 19 -2.90 -9.60 -15.34
CA LEU A 19 -1.52 -9.24 -15.69
C LEU A 19 -0.93 -10.23 -16.69
N GLU A 20 -0.21 -9.73 -17.68
CA GLU A 20 0.56 -10.57 -18.59
C GLU A 20 1.75 -11.22 -17.87
N ASN A 21 2.23 -12.37 -18.36
CA ASN A 21 3.43 -12.98 -17.81
C ASN A 21 4.63 -12.05 -18.05
N ASN A 22 5.61 -12.09 -17.14
CA ASN A 22 6.78 -11.21 -17.16
C ASN A 22 6.43 -9.71 -17.10
N SER A 23 5.47 -9.34 -16.24
CA SER A 23 5.04 -7.96 -16.04
C SER A 23 5.09 -7.54 -14.57
N LEU A 24 5.12 -6.23 -14.35
CA LEU A 24 5.16 -5.59 -13.04
C LEU A 24 4.02 -4.59 -12.92
N ALA A 25 3.31 -4.61 -11.80
CA ALA A 25 2.39 -3.55 -11.43
C ALA A 25 2.85 -2.87 -10.15
N ILE A 26 2.84 -1.53 -10.17
CA ILE A 26 3.24 -0.69 -9.04
C ILE A 26 2.05 0.18 -8.66
N LEU A 27 1.63 0.10 -7.40
CA LEU A 27 0.54 0.90 -6.84
C LEU A 27 1.05 1.75 -5.67
N PHE A 28 0.76 3.04 -5.74
CA PHE A 28 1.12 4.01 -4.71
C PHE A 28 -0.10 4.30 -3.82
N SER A 29 0.12 4.29 -2.50
CA SER A 29 -0.87 4.75 -1.53
C SER A 29 -1.19 6.23 -1.68
N GLY A 30 -0.22 7.03 -2.11
CA GLY A 30 -0.31 8.49 -2.20
C GLY A 30 0.58 9.18 -1.19
N ARG A 31 0.51 10.51 -1.18
CA ARG A 31 1.29 11.38 -0.30
C ARG A 31 0.38 12.35 0.44
N GLU A 32 0.87 12.88 1.55
CA GLU A 32 0.19 13.97 2.24
C GLU A 32 0.17 15.25 1.38
N ILE A 33 -0.92 16.01 1.50
CA ILE A 33 -1.11 17.24 0.74
C ILE A 33 -1.08 18.40 1.73
N ALA A 34 -0.15 19.33 1.53
CA ALA A 34 -0.07 20.56 2.31
C ALA A 34 -1.31 21.45 2.06
N MET A 35 -1.86 22.00 3.14
CA MET A 35 -2.91 23.01 3.09
C MET A 35 -2.32 24.42 3.16
N THR A 36 -1.72 24.77 4.29
CA THR A 36 -1.13 26.09 4.56
C THR A 36 -0.03 25.95 5.61
N GLU A 37 1.16 26.52 5.36
CA GLU A 37 2.31 26.49 6.29
C GLU A 37 2.52 25.09 6.89
N ASP A 38 2.30 24.94 8.20
CA ASP A 38 2.51 23.70 8.96
C ASP A 38 1.26 22.77 8.99
N ALA A 39 0.18 23.15 8.29
CA ALA A 39 -1.06 22.38 8.25
C ALA A 39 -1.16 21.51 6.98
N SER A 40 -1.45 20.23 7.17
CA SER A 40 -1.74 19.25 6.12
C SER A 40 -3.24 18.93 6.08
N TYR A 41 -3.74 18.60 4.88
CA TYR A 41 -5.07 18.01 4.76
C TYR A 41 -5.11 16.59 5.34
N PRO A 42 -6.30 16.11 5.78
CA PRO A 42 -6.46 14.70 6.13
C PRO A 42 -6.04 13.81 4.96
N PHE A 43 -5.18 12.82 5.23
CA PHE A 43 -4.72 11.90 4.20
C PHE A 43 -5.81 10.90 3.81
N PHE A 44 -5.96 10.72 2.51
CA PHE A 44 -6.80 9.66 1.92
C PHE A 44 -5.93 8.86 0.96
N ALA A 45 -5.77 7.56 1.26
CA ALA A 45 -5.08 6.66 0.38
C ALA A 45 -5.81 6.53 -0.96
N ASN A 46 -5.04 6.30 -2.03
CA ASN A 46 -5.57 6.01 -3.34
C ASN A 46 -6.57 4.84 -3.27
N ASN A 47 -7.76 5.02 -3.84
CA ASN A 47 -8.85 4.03 -3.73
C ASN A 47 -8.47 2.66 -4.30
N ASN A 48 -7.71 2.61 -5.40
CA ASN A 48 -7.27 1.34 -5.99
C ASN A 48 -6.26 0.63 -5.08
N PHE A 49 -5.33 1.38 -4.50
CA PHE A 49 -4.39 0.86 -3.52
C PHE A 49 -5.12 0.34 -2.26
N TYR A 50 -6.03 1.14 -1.71
CA TYR A 50 -6.82 0.77 -0.54
C TYR A 50 -7.72 -0.44 -0.80
N TYR A 51 -8.30 -0.57 -1.99
CA TYR A 51 -9.12 -1.71 -2.38
C TYR A 51 -8.35 -3.04 -2.40
N LEU A 52 -7.05 -3.00 -2.71
CA LEU A 52 -6.19 -4.18 -2.77
C LEU A 52 -5.45 -4.47 -1.46
N THR A 53 -5.21 -3.47 -0.62
CA THR A 53 -4.36 -3.61 0.59
C THR A 53 -5.09 -3.37 1.91
N GLY A 54 -6.11 -2.52 1.91
CA GLY A 54 -6.75 -2.02 3.13
C GLY A 54 -5.90 -0.99 3.91
N ILE A 55 -4.72 -0.62 3.39
CA ILE A 55 -3.77 0.28 4.07
C ILE A 55 -4.17 1.74 3.82
N ARG A 56 -4.08 2.57 4.87
CA ARG A 56 -4.44 4.00 4.84
C ARG A 56 -3.27 4.91 5.20
N GLU A 57 -2.05 4.40 5.14
CA GLU A 57 -0.85 5.19 5.40
C GLU A 57 -0.27 5.80 4.12
N PRO A 58 0.29 7.02 4.17
CA PRO A 58 0.98 7.64 3.05
C PRO A 58 2.35 6.99 2.81
N GLU A 59 2.94 7.24 1.65
CA GLU A 59 4.30 6.80 1.29
C GLU A 59 4.50 5.26 1.30
N VAL A 60 3.41 4.51 1.17
CA VAL A 60 3.42 3.05 0.99
C VAL A 60 3.30 2.69 -0.50
N VAL A 61 4.08 1.70 -0.94
CA VAL A 61 4.06 1.19 -2.32
C VAL A 61 3.83 -0.31 -2.32
N LEU A 62 2.81 -0.77 -3.06
CA LEU A 62 2.59 -2.18 -3.36
C LEU A 62 3.16 -2.50 -4.74
N VAL A 63 3.97 -3.54 -4.81
CA VAL A 63 4.55 -4.06 -6.05
C VAL A 63 4.10 -5.49 -6.26
N ALA A 64 3.46 -5.76 -7.39
CA ALA A 64 3.04 -7.09 -7.84
C ALA A 64 3.91 -7.50 -9.01
N ILE A 65 4.67 -8.59 -8.86
CA ILE A 65 5.57 -9.12 -9.89
C ILE A 65 4.97 -10.44 -10.37
N LYS A 66 4.70 -10.53 -11.66
CA LYS A 66 4.33 -11.78 -12.33
C LYS A 66 5.50 -12.23 -13.19
N ASP A 67 6.09 -13.37 -12.83
CA ASP A 67 7.26 -13.88 -13.54
C ASP A 67 6.88 -14.47 -14.92
N HIS A 68 7.87 -15.02 -15.63
CA HIS A 68 7.63 -15.67 -16.92
C HIS A 68 6.82 -16.97 -16.81
N HIS A 69 6.96 -17.71 -15.71
CA HIS A 69 6.21 -18.95 -15.42
C HIS A 69 4.76 -18.69 -15.00
N GLY A 70 4.41 -17.43 -14.70
CA GLY A 70 3.11 -17.03 -14.18
C GLY A 70 3.03 -17.01 -12.66
N ASP A 71 4.15 -17.24 -11.97
CA ASP A 71 4.26 -17.15 -10.51
C ASP A 71 4.16 -15.70 -10.05
N LEU A 72 3.38 -15.50 -9.00
CA LEU A 72 3.03 -14.18 -8.50
C LEU A 72 3.72 -13.92 -7.16
N SER A 73 4.47 -12.83 -7.09
CA SER A 73 5.05 -12.34 -5.84
C SER A 73 4.61 -10.91 -5.55
N TRP A 74 4.45 -10.63 -4.26
CA TRP A 74 4.01 -9.33 -3.77
C TRP A 74 5.08 -8.76 -2.85
N LYS A 75 5.40 -7.49 -3.03
CA LYS A 75 6.30 -6.74 -2.14
C LYS A 75 5.60 -5.46 -1.70
N LEU A 76 5.63 -5.20 -0.41
CA LEU A 76 5.15 -3.95 0.17
C LEU A 76 6.37 -3.16 0.65
N PHE A 77 6.47 -1.92 0.20
CA PHE A 77 7.48 -0.98 0.64
C PHE A 77 6.80 0.05 1.54
N ILE A 78 7.36 0.24 2.72
CA ILE A 78 6.89 1.19 3.73
C ILE A 78 8.06 2.08 4.15
N GLU A 79 7.76 3.25 4.70
CA GLU A 79 8.77 4.08 5.33
C GLU A 79 9.28 3.41 6.62
N GLU A 80 10.58 3.50 6.88
CA GLU A 80 11.14 3.04 8.15
C GLU A 80 10.53 3.83 9.32
N ALA A 81 10.15 3.11 10.38
CA ALA A 81 9.61 3.75 11.57
C ALA A 81 10.72 4.53 12.29
N ASP A 82 10.51 5.84 12.46
CA ASP A 82 11.38 6.71 13.23
C ASP A 82 10.78 6.93 14.64
N PRO A 83 11.40 6.39 15.71
CA PRO A 83 10.88 6.50 17.07
C PRO A 83 10.71 7.94 17.57
N LEU A 84 11.44 8.89 16.99
CA LEU A 84 11.30 10.30 17.33
C LEU A 84 10.03 10.88 16.69
N LYS A 85 9.76 10.56 15.42
CA LYS A 85 8.57 11.04 14.69
C LYS A 85 7.28 10.38 15.19
N GLU A 86 7.32 9.11 15.57
CA GLU A 86 6.13 8.38 16.05
C GLU A 86 5.52 9.01 17.32
N LYS A 87 6.32 9.70 18.14
CA LYS A 87 5.84 10.43 19.32
C LYS A 87 4.92 11.60 18.97
N TRP A 88 5.06 12.16 17.76
CA TRP A 88 4.31 13.33 17.29
C TRP A 88 3.19 12.95 16.33
N VAL A 89 3.48 12.05 15.39
CA VAL A 89 2.57 11.69 14.27
C VAL A 89 1.74 10.44 14.58
N GLY A 90 2.18 9.61 15.54
CA GLY A 90 1.59 8.32 15.85
C GLY A 90 2.39 7.15 15.27
N LYS A 91 1.99 5.93 15.64
CA LYS A 91 2.65 4.69 15.19
C LYS A 91 2.40 4.45 13.71
N LYS A 92 3.46 4.07 12.98
CA LYS A 92 3.36 3.62 11.59
C LYS A 92 3.27 2.09 11.51
N ILE A 93 2.85 1.57 10.35
CA ILE A 93 3.01 0.15 10.04
C ILE A 93 4.50 -0.19 10.10
N THR A 94 4.82 -1.31 10.72
CA THR A 94 6.19 -1.85 10.80
C THR A 94 6.26 -3.17 10.05
N CYS A 95 7.37 -3.43 9.37
CA CYS A 95 7.69 -4.77 8.91
C CYS A 95 7.97 -5.63 10.14
N GLU A 96 7.05 -6.53 10.50
CA GLU A 96 7.37 -7.61 11.43
C GLU A 96 8.30 -8.59 10.71
N ALA A 97 9.40 -8.96 11.39
CA ALA A 97 10.44 -9.85 10.88
C ALA A 97 10.02 -11.33 10.91
#